data_AF-A0A1F3LCI0-F1
#
_entry.id   AF-A0A1F3LCI0-F1
#
_cell.length_a   1.000
_cell.length_b   1.000
_cell.length_c   1.000
_cell.angle_alpha   90.00
_cell.angle_beta   90.00
_cell.angle_gamma   90.00
#
_symmetry.space_group_name_H-M   'P 1'
#
loop_
_entity.id
_entity.type
_entity.pdbx_description
1 polymer ?
#
loop_
_entity_poly.entity_id
_entity_poly.type
_entity_poly.pdbx_seq_one_letter_code
_entity_poly.pdbx_strand_id
1 'polypeptide(L)'
;MRGFFSFGAKLKLFKEWSMLIGFTHAVRLFLSAGVLLCAVGVIIMSVAGLHSCNGLTFEDDTKGVLKIVFTPESITKAVVREFPDSNQFTLSIKSSSGSVIYNGKYGSRPTNMQLDAGSYDISIYSKMFVTPAFESVCYSDNKTVVIQSGKTYLLSLVCRQSNVGLRLCFTPEFINRFVKYKPEVLDIKGSILYPYTETRFVYLNPGNISVRLKEVLPEGSTATPELIPILDRIVAARDMLTINLHANPDDPSSSKSGIVIDTSSNWVFENIVIGGGGDGMTKESAFKVEQIAQNVGAKDVWVTGYIVGGDLTASGINFDAPFGSATNIAIADSPTVRERIKCASVALPAGTIRDLLNLNTTPSNLGRRVYLKGTLVASYFGLAGVNPVSAAQF
;
A
#
# COMPACT_ATOMS: atom_id res chain seq x y z
N MET A 1 -75.99 -27.46 14.41
CA MET A 1 -75.16 -27.61 15.64
C MET A 1 -73.85 -26.86 15.46
N ARG A 2 -73.05 -26.71 16.53
CA ARG A 2 -71.70 -26.10 16.61
C ARG A 2 -70.76 -26.60 15.48
N GLY A 3 -69.71 -25.88 15.03
CA GLY A 3 -69.25 -24.51 15.34
C GLY A 3 -67.72 -24.33 15.13
N PHE A 4 -67.24 -23.07 14.99
CA PHE A 4 -65.85 -22.57 15.19
C PHE A 4 -64.69 -23.18 14.34
N PHE A 5 -63.56 -22.52 14.02
CA PHE A 5 -62.92 -21.19 14.24
C PHE A 5 -61.96 -20.97 13.01
N SER A 6 -61.42 -19.80 12.62
CA SER A 6 -61.48 -18.39 13.05
C SER A 6 -61.10 -17.44 11.87
N PHE A 7 -61.09 -16.12 12.10
CA PHE A 7 -60.49 -15.05 11.28
C PHE A 7 -59.17 -14.55 11.95
N GLY A 8 -58.29 -13.70 11.39
CA GLY A 8 -58.44 -12.56 10.46
C GLY A 8 -58.75 -11.25 11.23
N ALA A 9 -58.33 -10.03 10.88
CA ALA A 9 -57.42 -9.53 9.83
C ALA A 9 -57.07 -8.01 10.05
N LYS A 10 -56.10 -7.49 9.27
CA LYS A 10 -55.95 -6.12 8.67
C LYS A 10 -56.53 -4.83 9.32
N LEU A 11 -55.64 -3.80 9.38
CA LEU A 11 -55.75 -2.42 8.81
C LEU A 11 -57.13 -1.69 8.84
N LYS A 12 -57.29 -0.42 9.27
CA LYS A 12 -56.67 0.82 8.70
C LYS A 12 -57.18 2.12 9.40
N LEU A 13 -56.36 3.19 9.38
CA LEU A 13 -56.65 4.65 9.28
C LEU A 13 -57.56 5.43 10.29
N PHE A 14 -56.97 6.48 10.89
CA PHE A 14 -57.45 7.86 11.12
C PHE A 14 -58.94 8.16 11.48
N LYS A 15 -59.20 8.83 12.62
CA LYS A 15 -59.31 10.32 12.74
C LYS A 15 -59.99 10.79 14.07
N GLU A 16 -59.26 11.64 14.82
CA GLU A 16 -59.65 12.73 15.77
C GLU A 16 -60.90 12.70 16.72
N TRP A 17 -60.76 13.47 17.84
CA TRP A 17 -61.75 13.82 18.90
C TRP A 17 -62.18 12.68 19.86
N SER A 18 -62.37 12.87 21.19
CA SER A 18 -62.10 14.05 22.05
C SER A 18 -62.18 13.72 23.57
N MET A 19 -61.41 14.48 24.37
CA MET A 19 -61.70 14.93 25.76
C MET A 19 -61.50 14.04 27.02
N LEU A 20 -61.13 14.74 28.12
CA LEU A 20 -61.24 14.39 29.57
C LEU A 20 -60.23 13.33 30.12
N ILE A 21 -59.38 13.56 31.15
CA ILE A 21 -59.28 14.55 32.25
C ILE A 21 -57.80 14.86 32.66
N GLY A 22 -57.50 16.11 33.06
CA GLY A 22 -56.46 16.58 34.03
C GLY A 22 -54.97 16.17 33.85
N PHE A 23 -53.98 17.01 33.50
CA PHE A 23 -53.76 18.48 33.48
C PHE A 23 -53.28 19.14 34.79
N THR A 24 -52.00 19.54 34.83
CA THR A 24 -51.41 20.78 35.41
C THR A 24 -49.89 20.77 35.14
N HIS A 25 -49.22 21.83 34.67
CA HIS A 25 -49.68 22.98 33.89
C HIS A 25 -48.47 23.54 33.10
N ALA A 26 -48.67 23.95 31.84
CA ALA A 26 -47.58 24.51 31.02
C ALA A 26 -48.06 25.72 30.20
N VAL A 27 -47.24 26.79 30.25
CA VAL A 27 -47.06 27.86 29.24
C VAL A 27 -48.31 28.54 28.64
N ARG A 28 -48.51 29.83 28.98
CA ARG A 28 -49.13 30.87 28.14
C ARG A 28 -48.44 32.23 28.43
N LEU A 29 -47.79 32.85 27.45
CA LEU A 29 -48.29 33.84 26.46
C LEU A 29 -48.37 35.29 26.99
N PHE A 30 -47.50 36.13 26.42
CA PHE A 30 -47.72 37.50 25.90
C PHE A 30 -48.39 38.62 26.74
N LEU A 31 -47.75 39.80 26.61
CA LEU A 31 -48.31 41.17 26.64
C LEU A 31 -48.72 41.81 27.98
N SER A 32 -47.76 42.55 28.56
CA SER A 32 -47.98 43.92 29.03
C SER A 32 -46.76 44.81 28.73
N ALA A 33 -46.98 46.12 28.62
CA ALA A 33 -46.07 47.18 28.12
C ALA A 33 -44.70 47.31 28.86
N GLY A 34 -43.66 47.95 28.31
CA GLY A 34 -43.49 48.59 26.99
C GLY A 34 -42.37 49.66 26.99
N VAL A 35 -42.11 50.30 25.82
CA VAL A 35 -41.28 51.51 25.58
C VAL A 35 -39.73 51.28 25.68
N LEU A 36 -38.94 51.19 24.58
CA LEU A 36 -38.59 52.15 23.50
C LEU A 36 -37.50 53.17 23.98
N LEU A 37 -36.22 53.17 23.58
CA LEU A 37 -35.49 53.31 22.28
C LEU A 37 -34.74 54.67 22.24
N CYS A 38 -33.72 54.76 21.37
CA CYS A 38 -32.92 55.96 21.02
C CYS A 38 -31.87 56.44 22.05
N ALA A 39 -30.72 57.03 21.71
CA ALA A 39 -29.77 56.99 20.59
C ALA A 39 -28.94 58.30 20.62
N VAL A 40 -27.66 58.24 20.23
CA VAL A 40 -26.73 59.37 19.94
C VAL A 40 -26.25 60.22 21.14
N GLY A 41 -24.92 60.30 21.29
CA GLY A 41 -24.22 61.18 22.24
C GLY A 41 -22.69 60.98 22.20
N VAL A 42 -22.02 61.59 21.21
CA VAL A 42 -20.56 61.52 20.95
C VAL A 42 -19.80 62.53 21.84
N ILE A 43 -18.45 62.38 21.98
CA ILE A 43 -17.37 63.36 22.40
C ILE A 43 -16.60 62.88 23.67
N ILE A 44 -15.24 62.81 23.78
CA ILE A 44 -14.09 63.06 22.86
C ILE A 44 -12.75 62.45 23.42
N MET A 45 -11.77 62.10 22.54
CA MET A 45 -10.28 61.95 22.73
C MET A 45 -9.69 61.01 23.84
N SER A 46 -8.49 60.40 23.74
CA SER A 46 -7.36 60.56 22.77
C SER A 46 -6.37 59.36 22.72
N VAL A 47 -5.94 59.01 21.49
CA VAL A 47 -4.55 58.74 21.01
C VAL A 47 -3.69 57.55 21.52
N ALA A 48 -3.42 56.65 20.56
CA ALA A 48 -2.20 55.84 20.27
C ALA A 48 -1.66 54.76 21.23
N GLY A 49 -1.48 53.56 20.66
CA GLY A 49 -0.76 52.42 21.23
C GLY A 49 -0.58 51.28 20.21
N LEU A 50 0.22 51.52 19.16
CA LEU A 50 0.55 50.52 18.13
C LEU A 50 1.48 49.44 18.69
N HIS A 51 0.97 48.28 19.09
CA HIS A 51 1.81 47.09 19.28
C HIS A 51 1.15 45.79 18.81
N SER A 52 1.71 45.28 17.71
CA SER A 52 1.83 43.87 17.33
C SER A 52 0.70 42.92 17.71
N CYS A 53 -0.15 42.62 16.71
CA CYS A 53 -0.77 41.29 16.64
C CYS A 53 0.34 40.25 16.37
N ASN A 54 1.05 39.84 17.43
CA ASN A 54 1.67 38.52 17.45
C ASN A 54 0.52 37.53 17.38
N GLY A 55 0.22 37.06 16.16
CA GLY A 55 -0.77 36.03 15.94
C GLY A 55 -0.39 34.83 16.79
N LEU A 56 -1.26 34.52 17.75
CA LEU A 56 -1.25 33.22 18.39
C LEU A 56 -1.39 32.19 17.26
N THR A 57 -0.29 31.50 16.94
CA THR A 57 -0.36 30.28 16.17
C THR A 57 -1.02 29.26 17.07
N PHE A 58 -2.35 29.22 17.05
CA PHE A 58 -3.09 28.07 17.51
C PHE A 58 -2.55 26.88 16.72
N GLU A 59 -1.85 25.96 17.40
CA GLU A 59 -1.71 24.62 16.84
C GLU A 59 -3.13 24.10 16.61
N ASP A 60 -3.37 23.52 15.44
CA ASP A 60 -4.72 23.14 15.00
C ASP A 60 -5.13 21.83 15.72
N ASP A 61 -5.43 21.96 17.01
CA ASP A 61 -5.87 20.91 17.95
C ASP A 61 -7.14 20.17 17.47
N THR A 62 -7.76 20.63 16.39
CA THR A 62 -8.94 20.05 15.74
C THR A 62 -8.65 18.77 14.92
N LYS A 63 -7.38 18.49 14.63
CA LYS A 63 -6.96 17.32 13.82
C LYS A 63 -6.15 16.32 14.62
N GLY A 64 -6.29 15.03 14.28
CA GLY A 64 -5.38 13.97 14.74
C GLY A 64 -4.24 13.74 13.75
N VAL A 65 -3.13 13.18 14.21
CA VAL A 65 -1.95 12.90 13.38
C VAL A 65 -1.81 11.40 13.16
N LEU A 66 -1.87 10.94 11.91
CA LEU A 66 -1.57 9.57 11.54
C LEU A 66 -0.08 9.43 11.17
N LYS A 67 0.64 8.53 11.84
CA LYS A 67 2.00 8.12 11.50
C LYS A 67 1.94 6.68 11.01
N ILE A 68 2.22 6.49 9.71
CA ILE A 68 2.23 5.16 9.09
C ILE A 68 3.67 4.63 9.12
N VAL A 69 3.84 3.50 9.79
CA VAL A 69 5.10 2.77 9.95
C VAL A 69 4.91 1.34 9.44
N PHE A 70 6.03 0.75 9.08
CA PHE A 70 6.16 -0.53 8.40
C PHE A 70 6.86 -1.50 9.37
N THR A 71 6.35 -2.72 9.59
CA THR A 71 6.78 -3.55 10.75
C THR A 71 7.29 -4.96 10.40
N PRO A 72 8.56 -5.29 10.76
CA PRO A 72 8.98 -6.33 11.70
C PRO A 72 8.44 -7.78 11.72
N GLU A 73 7.48 -8.22 10.90
CA GLU A 73 6.98 -9.61 11.04
C GLU A 73 7.91 -10.68 10.42
N SER A 74 8.74 -11.28 11.29
CA SER A 74 9.60 -12.47 11.11
C SER A 74 9.50 -13.22 9.78
N ILE A 75 10.59 -13.16 9.00
CA ILE A 75 10.75 -13.88 7.74
C ILE A 75 10.91 -15.38 8.02
N THR A 76 10.07 -16.22 7.40
CA THR A 76 10.36 -17.65 7.23
C THR A 76 10.96 -17.87 5.83
N LYS A 77 11.95 -18.76 5.72
CA LYS A 77 12.94 -18.73 4.63
C LYS A 77 12.38 -19.05 3.23
N ALA A 78 13.07 -18.46 2.24
CA ALA A 78 13.36 -18.97 0.90
C ALA A 78 12.28 -18.87 -0.20
N VAL A 79 12.27 -17.72 -0.91
CA VAL A 79 12.83 -17.63 -2.29
C VAL A 79 13.55 -16.27 -2.42
N VAL A 80 14.74 -16.21 -3.03
CA VAL A 80 15.39 -14.92 -3.35
C VAL A 80 14.78 -14.37 -4.64
N ARG A 81 13.81 -13.47 -4.51
CA ARG A 81 13.29 -12.63 -5.61
C ARG A 81 13.64 -11.17 -5.33
N GLU A 82 13.79 -10.38 -6.37
CA GLU A 82 14.10 -8.96 -6.24
C GLU A 82 12.88 -8.20 -5.65
N PHE A 83 13.05 -7.62 -4.46
CA PHE A 83 11.94 -7.02 -3.72
C PHE A 83 11.51 -5.68 -4.34
N PRO A 84 10.21 -5.48 -4.64
CA PRO A 84 9.72 -4.22 -5.15
C PRO A 84 9.89 -3.14 -4.08
N ASP A 85 10.33 -1.95 -4.51
CA ASP A 85 10.56 -0.84 -3.62
C ASP A 85 9.27 -0.35 -2.95
N SER A 86 9.24 -0.41 -1.62
CA SER A 86 8.11 -0.03 -0.77
C SER A 86 7.66 1.42 -0.95
N ASN A 87 8.57 2.32 -1.33
CA ASN A 87 8.21 3.70 -1.60
C ASN A 87 7.45 3.89 -2.92
N GLN A 88 7.53 2.91 -3.85
CA GLN A 88 6.71 2.91 -5.06
C GLN A 88 5.31 2.31 -4.83
N PHE A 89 5.04 1.68 -3.69
CA PHE A 89 3.71 1.13 -3.39
C PHE A 89 2.70 2.28 -3.32
N THR A 90 1.49 2.05 -3.84
CA THR A 90 0.40 3.01 -3.72
C THR A 90 -0.20 2.89 -2.32
N LEU A 91 -0.16 4.00 -1.59
CA LEU A 91 -0.92 4.22 -0.36
C LEU A 91 -2.23 4.93 -0.73
N SER A 92 -3.36 4.37 -0.33
CA SER A 92 -4.69 4.97 -0.44
C SER A 92 -5.31 5.10 0.93
N ILE A 93 -5.84 6.28 1.24
CA ILE A 93 -6.52 6.60 2.48
C ILE A 93 -7.86 7.22 2.13
N LYS A 94 -8.93 6.59 2.60
CA LYS A 94 -10.30 7.04 2.39
C LYS A 94 -10.99 7.20 3.73
N SER A 95 -11.81 8.22 3.90
CA SER A 95 -12.77 8.23 5.03
C SER A 95 -13.81 7.11 4.83
N SER A 96 -14.49 6.73 5.91
CA SER A 96 -15.63 5.80 5.85
C SER A 96 -16.82 6.33 5.03
N SER A 97 -16.83 7.62 4.67
CA SER A 97 -17.77 8.23 3.71
C SER A 97 -17.33 8.05 2.24
N GLY A 98 -16.21 7.39 1.97
CA GLY A 98 -15.63 7.16 0.64
C GLY A 98 -14.76 8.30 0.11
N SER A 99 -14.62 9.41 0.84
CA SER A 99 -13.81 10.57 0.42
C SER A 99 -12.33 10.21 0.42
N VAL A 100 -11.66 10.35 -0.72
CA VAL A 100 -10.22 10.07 -0.85
C VAL A 100 -9.42 11.22 -0.21
N ILE A 101 -8.67 10.92 0.85
CA ILE A 101 -7.80 11.88 1.54
C ILE A 101 -6.38 11.83 0.96
N TYR A 102 -5.92 10.63 0.62
CA TYR A 102 -4.62 10.43 -0.03
C TYR A 102 -4.72 9.27 -1.04
N ASN A 103 -4.08 9.42 -2.19
CA ASN A 103 -3.87 8.35 -3.15
C ASN A 103 -2.59 8.63 -3.94
N GLY A 104 -1.50 7.94 -3.60
CA GLY A 104 -0.19 8.23 -4.17
C GLY A 104 0.89 7.28 -3.68
N LYS A 105 2.13 7.50 -4.12
CA LYS A 105 3.30 6.69 -3.72
C LYS A 105 3.57 6.85 -2.23
N TYR A 106 3.77 5.74 -1.51
CA TYR A 106 4.08 5.76 -0.07
C TYR A 106 5.31 6.62 0.28
N GLY A 107 6.33 6.65 -0.59
CA GLY A 107 7.52 7.51 -0.42
C GLY A 107 7.23 9.01 -0.61
N SER A 108 6.12 9.36 -1.25
CA SER A 108 5.65 10.72 -1.48
C SER A 108 4.51 11.13 -0.55
N ARG A 109 4.30 10.41 0.56
CA ARG A 109 3.31 10.79 1.59
C ARG A 109 3.82 11.97 2.44
N PRO A 110 2.94 12.86 2.94
CA PRO A 110 3.33 13.89 3.90
C PRO A 110 4.01 13.30 5.14
N THR A 111 5.05 13.97 5.68
CA THR A 111 5.71 13.54 6.93
C THR A 111 4.75 13.58 8.12
N ASN A 112 3.89 14.59 8.18
CA ASN A 112 2.80 14.72 9.14
C ASN A 112 1.48 14.60 8.40
N MET A 113 0.75 13.51 8.61
CA MET A 113 -0.55 13.28 7.98
C MET A 113 -1.66 13.64 8.97
N GLN A 114 -2.08 14.91 8.92
CA GLN A 114 -3.19 15.40 9.73
C GLN A 114 -4.53 14.99 9.11
N LEU A 115 -5.41 14.41 9.93
CA LEU A 115 -6.73 13.92 9.56
C LEU A 115 -7.75 14.47 10.55
N ASP A 116 -8.97 14.74 10.09
CA ASP A 116 -10.08 15.11 10.96
C ASP A 116 -10.49 13.92 11.86
N ALA A 117 -11.28 14.17 12.90
CA ALA A 117 -11.82 13.08 13.71
C ALA A 117 -12.82 12.24 12.88
N GLY A 118 -12.58 10.94 12.78
CA GLY A 118 -13.36 10.06 11.91
C GLY A 118 -12.76 8.67 11.73
N SER A 119 -13.47 7.80 11.01
CA SER A 119 -12.98 6.48 10.61
C SER A 119 -12.39 6.53 9.20
N TYR A 120 -11.24 5.90 9.02
CA TYR A 120 -10.51 5.86 7.75
C TYR A 120 -10.10 4.44 7.39
N ASP A 121 -10.21 4.07 6.13
CA ASP A 121 -9.64 2.87 5.55
C ASP A 121 -8.30 3.21 4.89
N ILE A 122 -7.23 2.56 5.37
CA ILE A 122 -5.85 2.72 4.90
C ILE A 122 -5.45 1.44 4.19
N SER A 123 -5.41 1.49 2.86
CA SER A 123 -4.91 0.42 2.00
C SER A 123 -3.54 0.76 1.45
N ILE A 124 -2.62 -0.20 1.42
CA ILE A 124 -1.33 -0.07 0.73
C ILE A 124 -1.11 -1.27 -0.19
N TYR A 125 -0.63 -1.05 -1.41
CA TYR A 125 -0.44 -2.12 -2.38
C TYR A 125 0.70 -1.86 -3.38
N SER A 126 1.44 -2.92 -3.76
CA SER A 126 2.59 -2.81 -4.66
C SER A 126 2.20 -2.44 -6.10
N LYS A 127 1.05 -2.92 -6.58
CA LYS A 127 0.44 -2.55 -7.86
C LYS A 127 -1.05 -2.87 -7.86
N MET A 128 -1.82 -2.17 -8.69
CA MET A 128 -3.22 -2.47 -8.91
C MET A 128 -3.34 -3.69 -9.83
N PHE A 129 -3.96 -4.77 -9.34
CA PHE A 129 -4.16 -5.99 -10.10
C PHE A 129 -5.53 -5.98 -10.77
N VAL A 130 -5.56 -5.94 -12.11
CA VAL A 130 -6.79 -5.73 -12.89
C VAL A 130 -7.17 -6.88 -13.84
N THR A 131 -6.27 -7.84 -14.07
CA THR A 131 -6.50 -9.01 -14.94
C THR A 131 -5.43 -10.07 -14.64
N PRO A 132 -5.71 -11.37 -14.82
CA PRO A 132 -4.70 -12.43 -14.77
C PRO A 132 -3.43 -12.11 -15.57
N ALA A 133 -2.25 -12.36 -14.98
CA ALA A 133 -0.96 -12.01 -15.59
C ALA A 133 0.21 -12.85 -15.04
N PHE A 134 1.15 -13.23 -15.93
CA PHE A 134 2.36 -13.97 -15.57
C PHE A 134 3.35 -13.15 -14.74
N GLU A 135 4.04 -13.81 -13.80
CA GLU A 135 5.04 -13.23 -12.88
C GLU A 135 4.56 -12.01 -12.09
N SER A 136 3.25 -11.80 -12.05
CA SER A 136 2.66 -10.57 -11.59
C SER A 136 2.24 -10.63 -10.11
N VAL A 137 3.16 -11.01 -9.23
CA VAL A 137 2.93 -11.02 -7.77
C VAL A 137 2.54 -9.64 -7.24
N CYS A 138 1.55 -9.59 -6.36
CA CYS A 138 1.07 -8.39 -5.67
C CYS A 138 1.23 -8.53 -4.17
N TYR A 139 1.55 -7.44 -3.49
CA TYR A 139 1.62 -7.37 -2.04
C TYR A 139 0.72 -6.23 -1.55
N SER A 140 -0.05 -6.45 -0.49
CA SER A 140 -0.87 -5.40 0.11
C SER A 140 -1.16 -5.63 1.59
N ASP A 141 -1.59 -4.58 2.27
CA ASP A 141 -2.27 -4.61 3.58
C ASP A 141 -3.44 -3.61 3.55
N ASN A 142 -4.45 -3.83 4.40
CA ASN A 142 -5.57 -2.90 4.56
C ASN A 142 -6.03 -2.87 6.01
N LYS A 143 -6.13 -1.67 6.60
CA LYS A 143 -6.55 -1.47 7.99
C LYS A 143 -7.46 -0.27 8.13
N THR A 144 -8.50 -0.42 8.95
CA THR A 144 -9.36 0.69 9.36
C THR A 144 -8.84 1.29 10.67
N VAL A 145 -8.78 2.62 10.77
CA VAL A 145 -8.35 3.36 11.97
C VAL A 145 -9.37 4.45 12.28
N VAL A 146 -9.69 4.62 13.57
CA VAL A 146 -10.49 5.74 14.07
C VAL A 146 -9.57 6.80 14.65
N ILE A 147 -9.55 7.97 14.02
CA ILE A 147 -8.77 9.14 14.42
C ILE A 147 -9.62 10.03 15.36
N GLN A 148 -8.96 10.63 16.35
CA GLN A 148 -9.53 11.64 17.24
C GLN A 148 -8.63 12.89 17.23
N SER A 149 -9.26 14.05 17.44
CA SER A 149 -8.62 15.36 17.61
C SER A 149 -7.43 15.33 18.59
N GLY A 150 -6.35 16.04 18.28
CA GLY A 150 -5.19 16.21 19.18
C GLY A 150 -4.38 14.95 19.49
N LYS A 151 -4.75 13.78 18.94
CA LYS A 151 -4.05 12.50 19.20
C LYS A 151 -3.16 12.07 18.03
N THR A 152 -1.99 11.52 18.37
CA THR A 152 -1.13 10.84 17.40
C THR A 152 -1.42 9.34 17.39
N TYR A 153 -1.64 8.78 16.21
CA TYR A 153 -1.88 7.36 15.96
C TYR A 153 -0.70 6.76 15.20
N LEU A 154 -0.17 5.65 15.70
CA LEU A 154 0.87 4.88 15.01
C LEU A 154 0.23 3.66 14.34
N LEU A 155 0.12 3.69 13.01
CA LEU A 155 -0.42 2.59 12.22
C LEU A 155 0.72 1.74 11.66
N SER A 156 0.81 0.50 12.12
CA SER A 156 1.67 -0.54 11.53
C SER A 156 0.96 -1.18 10.34
N LEU A 157 1.59 -1.20 9.18
CA LEU A 157 1.17 -1.99 8.00
C LEU A 157 2.13 -3.15 7.74
N VAL A 158 1.58 -4.33 7.43
CA VAL A 158 2.31 -5.57 7.15
C VAL A 158 1.83 -6.11 5.81
N CYS A 159 2.47 -5.65 4.73
CA CYS A 159 2.18 -6.13 3.39
C CYS A 159 2.39 -7.65 3.31
N ARG A 160 1.45 -8.35 2.68
CA ARG A 160 1.56 -9.80 2.39
C ARG A 160 1.17 -10.05 0.95
N GLN A 161 1.61 -11.17 0.35
CA GLN A 161 1.14 -11.55 -0.99
C GLN A 161 -0.39 -11.55 -0.99
N SER A 162 -1.00 -10.81 -1.92
CA SER A 162 -2.45 -10.56 -1.91
C SER A 162 -3.20 -11.19 -3.07
N ASN A 163 -2.49 -11.62 -4.11
CA ASN A 163 -3.02 -12.42 -5.19
C ASN A 163 -2.61 -13.90 -5.06
N VAL A 164 -3.26 -14.74 -5.86
CA VAL A 164 -3.04 -16.20 -5.93
C VAL A 164 -2.06 -16.48 -7.05
N GLY A 165 -1.09 -17.37 -6.83
CA GLY A 165 -0.27 -17.91 -7.91
C GLY A 165 -0.77 -19.27 -8.33
N LEU A 166 -0.93 -19.48 -9.63
CA LEU A 166 -1.29 -20.75 -10.24
C LEU A 166 -0.28 -21.09 -11.34
N ARG A 167 0.14 -22.34 -11.40
CA ARG A 167 0.96 -22.88 -12.49
C ARG A 167 0.28 -24.13 -13.04
N LEU A 168 0.13 -24.18 -14.36
CA LEU A 168 -0.30 -25.38 -15.06
C LEU A 168 0.93 -26.14 -15.56
N CYS A 169 0.89 -27.46 -15.41
CA CYS A 169 1.86 -28.37 -15.99
C CYS A 169 1.10 -29.40 -16.84
N PHE A 170 1.66 -29.77 -17.99
CA PHE A 170 0.98 -30.63 -18.98
C PHE A 170 1.88 -31.79 -19.35
N THR A 171 1.34 -33.00 -19.45
CA THR A 171 2.09 -34.12 -20.02
C THR A 171 2.09 -34.09 -21.55
N PRO A 172 3.06 -34.75 -22.22
CA PRO A 172 3.06 -34.87 -23.68
C PRO A 172 1.77 -35.45 -24.25
N GLU A 173 1.16 -36.42 -23.57
CA GLU A 173 -0.10 -37.06 -23.96
C GLU A 173 -1.25 -36.06 -23.94
N PHE A 174 -1.29 -35.18 -22.93
CA PHE A 174 -2.28 -34.11 -22.82
C PHE A 174 -2.11 -33.10 -23.96
N ILE A 175 -0.88 -32.65 -24.22
CA ILE A 175 -0.57 -31.69 -25.30
C ILE A 175 -0.97 -32.27 -26.67
N ASN A 176 -0.68 -33.55 -26.91
CA ASN A 176 -1.03 -34.24 -28.15
C ASN A 176 -2.55 -34.39 -28.32
N ARG A 177 -3.28 -34.81 -27.27
CA ARG A 177 -4.74 -34.96 -27.30
C ARG A 177 -5.45 -33.62 -27.53
N PHE A 178 -4.95 -32.53 -26.94
CA PHE A 178 -5.58 -31.21 -26.98
C PHE A 178 -4.82 -30.19 -27.85
N VAL A 179 -4.13 -30.64 -28.90
CA VAL A 179 -3.29 -29.79 -29.77
C VAL A 179 -4.04 -28.62 -30.43
N LYS A 180 -5.34 -28.81 -30.73
CA LYS A 180 -6.25 -27.79 -31.30
C LYS A 180 -6.69 -26.71 -30.29
N TYR A 181 -6.44 -26.92 -29.01
CA TYR A 181 -6.88 -26.01 -27.95
C TYR A 181 -5.70 -25.30 -27.30
N LYS A 182 -5.98 -24.17 -26.64
CA LYS A 182 -5.09 -23.55 -25.66
C LYS A 182 -5.78 -23.49 -24.30
N PRO A 183 -5.07 -23.82 -23.21
CA PRO A 183 -5.54 -23.53 -21.86
C PRO A 183 -5.76 -22.03 -21.67
N GLU A 184 -6.80 -21.69 -20.93
CA GLU A 184 -7.18 -20.34 -20.53
C GLU A 184 -7.52 -20.36 -19.05
N VAL A 185 -6.93 -19.45 -18.28
CA VAL A 185 -7.12 -19.32 -16.84
C VAL A 185 -7.88 -18.03 -16.56
N LEU A 186 -8.89 -18.10 -15.69
CA LEU A 186 -9.84 -17.02 -15.44
C LEU A 186 -9.96 -16.72 -13.95
N ASP A 187 -10.25 -15.45 -13.65
CA ASP A 187 -10.71 -14.97 -12.35
C ASP A 187 -11.88 -13.99 -12.52
N ILE A 188 -12.31 -13.36 -11.43
CA ILE A 188 -13.43 -12.39 -11.42
C ILE A 188 -13.18 -11.10 -12.23
N LYS A 189 -11.95 -10.85 -12.70
CA LYS A 189 -11.55 -9.64 -13.43
C LYS A 189 -11.22 -9.89 -14.90
N GLY A 190 -10.83 -11.11 -15.27
CA GLY A 190 -10.51 -11.42 -16.66
C GLY A 190 -10.03 -12.84 -16.89
N SER A 191 -9.33 -13.00 -18.00
CA SER A 191 -8.83 -14.28 -18.49
C SER A 191 -7.50 -14.10 -19.20
N ILE A 192 -6.61 -15.09 -19.11
CA ILE A 192 -5.36 -15.13 -19.86
C ILE A 192 -5.14 -16.52 -20.47
N LEU A 193 -4.67 -16.55 -21.71
CA LEU A 193 -4.21 -17.78 -22.35
C LEU A 193 -2.92 -18.26 -21.68
N TYR A 194 -2.85 -19.56 -21.42
CA TYR A 194 -1.70 -20.22 -20.81
C TYR A 194 -1.10 -21.19 -21.84
N PRO A 195 -0.03 -20.82 -22.56
CA PRO A 195 0.61 -21.69 -23.54
C PRO A 195 1.12 -23.00 -22.92
N TYR A 196 1.11 -24.10 -23.68
CA TYR A 196 1.66 -25.38 -23.23
C TYR A 196 3.17 -25.33 -22.89
N THR A 197 3.88 -24.32 -23.41
CA THR A 197 5.31 -24.06 -23.14
C THR A 197 5.54 -23.12 -21.95
N GLU A 198 4.49 -22.61 -21.32
CA GLU A 198 4.60 -21.67 -20.19
C GLU A 198 4.87 -22.43 -18.88
N THR A 199 5.90 -21.98 -18.16
CA THR A 199 6.41 -22.64 -16.93
C THR A 199 6.29 -21.74 -15.70
N ARG A 200 5.99 -20.45 -15.90
CA ARG A 200 5.88 -19.44 -14.86
C ARG A 200 4.51 -19.47 -14.20
N PHE A 201 4.42 -18.91 -13.00
CA PHE A 201 3.13 -18.71 -12.35
C PHE A 201 2.34 -17.60 -13.05
N VAL A 202 1.09 -17.90 -13.43
CA VAL A 202 0.06 -16.88 -13.62
C VAL A 202 -0.44 -16.45 -12.26
N TYR A 203 -0.56 -15.14 -12.05
CA TYR A 203 -1.18 -14.59 -10.85
C TYR A 203 -2.64 -14.22 -11.12
N LEU A 204 -3.50 -14.36 -10.11
CA LEU A 204 -4.96 -14.29 -10.18
C LEU A 204 -5.53 -13.56 -8.96
N ASN A 205 -6.67 -12.89 -9.12
CA ASN A 205 -7.44 -12.36 -8.00
C ASN A 205 -7.97 -13.51 -7.12
N PRO A 206 -7.93 -13.39 -5.77
CA PRO A 206 -8.56 -14.35 -4.87
C PRO A 206 -10.09 -14.44 -5.09
N GLY A 207 -10.68 -15.58 -4.74
CA GLY A 207 -12.09 -15.88 -4.99
C GLY A 207 -12.25 -17.11 -5.87
N ASN A 208 -13.29 -17.14 -6.71
CA ASN A 208 -13.47 -18.24 -7.66
C ASN A 208 -12.58 -18.05 -8.90
N ILE A 209 -11.78 -19.07 -9.21
CA ILE A 209 -10.98 -19.17 -10.43
C ILE A 209 -11.44 -20.34 -11.28
N SER A 210 -11.23 -20.24 -12.59
CA SER A 210 -11.57 -21.29 -13.55
C SER A 210 -10.39 -21.59 -14.48
N VAL A 211 -10.24 -22.86 -14.85
CA VAL A 211 -9.34 -23.33 -15.92
C VAL A 211 -10.19 -24.01 -16.98
N ARG A 212 -10.01 -23.62 -18.25
CA ARG A 212 -10.67 -24.25 -19.40
C ARG A 212 -9.70 -24.41 -20.57
N LEU A 213 -10.02 -25.31 -21.49
CA LEU A 213 -9.42 -25.35 -22.81
C LEU A 213 -10.31 -24.56 -23.78
N LYS A 214 -9.69 -23.78 -24.66
CA LYS A 214 -10.35 -22.94 -25.67
C LYS A 214 -9.83 -23.31 -27.04
N GLU A 215 -10.73 -23.63 -27.96
CA GLU A 215 -10.38 -23.99 -29.33
C GLU A 215 -9.66 -22.85 -30.05
N VAL A 216 -8.61 -23.19 -30.80
CA VAL A 216 -7.92 -22.26 -31.70
C VAL A 216 -8.56 -22.34 -33.07
N LEU A 217 -9.34 -21.32 -33.41
CA LEU A 217 -9.94 -21.20 -34.73
C LEU A 217 -8.95 -20.64 -35.77
N PRO A 218 -9.13 -20.95 -37.06
CA PRO A 218 -8.39 -20.30 -38.14
C PRO A 218 -8.57 -18.77 -38.14
N GLU A 219 -7.55 -18.06 -38.59
CA GLU A 219 -7.61 -16.61 -38.76
C GLU A 219 -8.73 -16.22 -39.73
N GLY A 220 -9.53 -15.19 -39.36
CA GLY A 220 -10.72 -14.78 -40.11
C GLY A 220 -11.97 -15.65 -39.90
N SER A 221 -11.93 -16.70 -39.08
CA SER A 221 -13.11 -17.49 -38.73
C SER A 221 -14.13 -16.68 -37.92
N THR A 222 -15.41 -16.81 -38.27
CA THR A 222 -16.55 -16.26 -37.53
C THR A 222 -17.21 -17.27 -36.59
N ALA A 223 -16.70 -18.51 -36.53
CA ALA A 223 -17.22 -19.53 -35.62
C ALA A 223 -16.99 -19.16 -34.14
N THR A 224 -17.82 -19.68 -33.25
CA THR A 224 -17.59 -19.59 -31.80
C THR A 224 -16.66 -20.74 -31.37
N PRO A 225 -15.53 -20.48 -30.70
CA PRO A 225 -14.61 -21.54 -30.30
C PRO A 225 -15.23 -22.47 -29.26
N GLU A 226 -15.01 -23.78 -29.38
CA GLU A 226 -15.38 -24.73 -28.31
C GLU A 226 -14.63 -24.41 -27.01
N LEU A 227 -15.34 -24.52 -25.88
CA LEU A 227 -14.81 -24.32 -24.53
C LEU A 227 -15.01 -25.59 -23.70
N ILE A 228 -13.91 -26.23 -23.28
CA ILE A 228 -13.93 -27.42 -22.42
C ILE A 228 -13.55 -26.98 -20.99
N PRO A 229 -14.48 -26.91 -20.03
CA PRO A 229 -14.15 -26.60 -18.64
C PRO A 229 -13.35 -27.73 -18.01
N ILE A 230 -12.29 -27.39 -17.26
CA ILE A 230 -11.37 -28.34 -16.61
C ILE A 230 -11.50 -28.29 -15.09
N LEU A 231 -11.48 -27.09 -14.51
CA LEU A 231 -11.52 -26.88 -13.06
C LEU A 231 -12.23 -25.56 -12.75
N ASP A 232 -13.08 -25.60 -11.72
CA ASP A 232 -13.56 -24.42 -11.00
C ASP A 232 -13.17 -24.59 -9.51
N ARG A 233 -12.59 -23.56 -8.90
CA ARG A 233 -12.14 -23.64 -7.49
C ARG A 233 -12.16 -22.27 -6.82
N ILE A 234 -12.59 -22.24 -5.55
CA ILE A 234 -12.39 -21.11 -4.65
C ILE A 234 -10.97 -21.18 -4.07
N VAL A 235 -10.22 -20.08 -4.22
CA VAL A 235 -8.84 -19.91 -3.74
C VAL A 235 -8.72 -18.68 -2.85
N ALA A 236 -7.93 -18.79 -1.78
CA ALA A 236 -7.67 -17.72 -0.83
C ALA A 236 -6.44 -16.90 -1.24
N ALA A 237 -6.36 -15.64 -0.78
CA ALA A 237 -5.15 -14.84 -0.96
C ALA A 237 -3.92 -15.56 -0.35
N ARG A 238 -2.77 -15.48 -1.02
CA ARG A 238 -1.52 -16.22 -0.73
C ARG A 238 -1.49 -17.68 -1.20
N ASP A 239 -2.58 -18.23 -1.73
CA ASP A 239 -2.53 -19.58 -2.31
C ASP A 239 -1.53 -19.64 -3.47
N MET A 240 -0.75 -20.72 -3.51
CA MET A 240 0.27 -21.00 -4.51
C MET A 240 0.10 -22.45 -4.98
N LEU A 241 -0.54 -22.61 -6.13
CA LEU A 241 -1.00 -23.90 -6.63
C LEU A 241 -0.20 -24.34 -7.86
N THR A 242 0.13 -25.63 -7.93
CA THR A 242 0.50 -26.28 -9.20
C THR A 242 -0.53 -27.35 -9.53
N ILE A 243 -1.09 -27.25 -10.73
CA ILE A 243 -2.07 -28.18 -11.27
C ILE A 243 -1.40 -28.95 -12.41
N ASN A 244 -1.22 -30.24 -12.21
CA ASN A 244 -0.71 -31.14 -13.23
C ASN A 244 -1.91 -31.72 -14.00
N LEU A 245 -1.91 -31.52 -15.32
CA LEU A 245 -2.95 -31.97 -16.24
C LEU A 245 -2.40 -33.10 -17.12
N HIS A 246 -2.97 -34.28 -16.93
CA HIS A 246 -2.63 -35.49 -17.67
C HIS A 246 -3.82 -35.92 -18.53
N ALA A 247 -3.56 -36.58 -19.65
CA ALA A 247 -4.59 -37.28 -20.41
C ALA A 247 -4.35 -38.78 -20.34
N ASN A 248 -5.35 -39.56 -19.92
CA ASN A 248 -5.33 -41.00 -20.03
C ASN A 248 -5.44 -41.40 -21.52
N PRO A 249 -4.47 -42.12 -22.11
CA PRO A 249 -4.57 -42.61 -23.49
C PRO A 249 -5.68 -43.65 -23.68
N ASP A 250 -6.04 -44.40 -22.63
CA ASP A 250 -6.92 -45.57 -22.72
C ASP A 250 -8.43 -45.23 -22.58
N ASP A 251 -8.78 -43.96 -22.36
CA ASP A 251 -10.17 -43.50 -22.24
C ASP A 251 -10.54 -42.46 -23.33
N PRO A 252 -11.08 -42.91 -24.47
CA PRO A 252 -11.55 -42.04 -25.55
C PRO A 252 -13.00 -41.54 -25.36
N SER A 253 -13.67 -41.85 -24.24
CA SER A 253 -15.14 -41.82 -24.15
C SER A 253 -15.82 -40.44 -24.19
N SER A 254 -15.08 -39.34 -23.99
CA SER A 254 -15.58 -37.98 -24.26
C SER A 254 -14.46 -36.93 -24.33
N SER A 255 -14.79 -35.70 -24.73
CA SER A 255 -13.90 -34.52 -24.66
C SER A 255 -13.53 -34.11 -23.21
N LYS A 256 -14.14 -34.72 -22.19
CA LYS A 256 -13.86 -34.51 -20.76
C LYS A 256 -13.29 -35.75 -20.05
N SER A 257 -13.46 -36.94 -20.63
CA SER A 257 -13.02 -38.20 -20.04
C SER A 257 -11.50 -38.35 -20.12
N GLY A 258 -10.89 -38.86 -19.04
CA GLY A 258 -9.45 -39.13 -18.98
C GLY A 258 -8.55 -37.96 -18.56
N ILE A 259 -9.09 -36.77 -18.21
CA ILE A 259 -8.26 -35.69 -17.65
C ILE A 259 -8.01 -35.96 -16.17
N VAL A 260 -6.78 -36.34 -15.82
CA VAL A 260 -6.37 -36.49 -14.41
C VAL A 260 -5.81 -35.17 -13.93
N ILE A 261 -6.35 -34.68 -12.81
CA ILE A 261 -5.97 -33.43 -12.16
C ILE A 261 -5.25 -33.80 -10.86
N ASP A 262 -3.93 -33.61 -10.82
CA ASP A 262 -3.19 -33.61 -9.55
C ASP A 262 -2.92 -32.16 -9.11
N THR A 263 -3.17 -31.86 -7.84
CA THR A 263 -3.05 -30.51 -7.28
C THR A 263 -2.08 -30.54 -6.10
N SER A 264 -0.94 -29.89 -6.27
CA SER A 264 0.02 -29.66 -5.19
C SER A 264 -0.08 -28.21 -4.68
N SER A 265 -0.32 -28.06 -3.37
CA SER A 265 -0.18 -26.79 -2.67
C SER A 265 1.29 -26.55 -2.36
N ASN A 266 1.92 -25.63 -3.09
CA ASN A 266 3.29 -25.21 -2.85
C ASN A 266 3.28 -24.05 -1.84
N TRP A 267 3.34 -24.38 -0.55
CA TRP A 267 3.34 -23.38 0.52
C TRP A 267 4.59 -22.51 0.49
N VAL A 268 4.50 -21.35 -0.16
CA VAL A 268 5.50 -20.28 -0.07
C VAL A 268 5.00 -19.24 0.93
N PHE A 269 5.48 -19.32 2.17
CA PHE A 269 5.18 -18.33 3.21
C PHE A 269 6.00 -17.04 3.01
N GLU A 270 5.69 -16.29 1.95
CA GLU A 270 6.22 -14.93 1.78
C GLU A 270 5.54 -14.00 2.81
N ASN A 271 6.22 -13.82 3.95
CA ASN A 271 5.97 -12.77 4.92
C ASN A 271 6.90 -11.61 4.60
N ILE A 272 6.33 -10.45 4.27
CA ILE A 272 7.12 -9.26 3.99
C ILE A 272 7.23 -8.43 5.26
N VAL A 273 8.41 -8.52 5.87
CA VAL A 273 8.99 -7.38 6.58
C VAL A 273 9.35 -6.34 5.54
N ILE A 274 8.65 -5.21 5.56
CA ILE A 274 9.21 -3.96 5.10
C ILE A 274 9.38 -3.08 6.34
N GLY A 275 10.49 -2.36 6.39
CA GLY A 275 10.56 -1.00 6.93
C GLY A 275 10.54 -0.77 8.45
N GLY A 276 10.88 -1.75 9.26
CA GLY A 276 11.41 -1.51 10.60
C GLY A 276 12.83 -2.05 10.69
N GLY A 277 13.59 -1.58 11.69
CA GLY A 277 14.99 -1.93 11.82
C GLY A 277 15.19 -3.43 11.88
N GLY A 278 15.88 -3.96 10.87
CA GLY A 278 16.73 -5.10 11.12
C GLY A 278 17.94 -4.69 11.95
N ASP A 279 18.79 -5.66 12.23
CA ASP A 279 20.07 -5.51 12.92
C ASP A 279 21.17 -4.87 12.06
N GLY A 280 20.89 -4.59 10.77
CA GLY A 280 21.87 -4.13 9.80
C GLY A 280 22.85 -5.22 9.33
N MET A 281 22.72 -6.48 9.72
CA MET A 281 23.68 -7.53 9.37
C MET A 281 23.62 -7.96 7.89
N THR A 282 22.47 -7.83 7.22
CA THR A 282 22.28 -8.20 5.80
C THR A 282 21.63 -7.07 4.98
N LYS A 283 21.58 -7.21 3.64
CA LYS A 283 20.94 -6.21 2.76
C LYS A 283 19.44 -6.09 3.07
N GLU A 284 18.83 -7.20 3.46
CA GLU A 284 17.40 -7.35 3.80
C GLU A 284 17.10 -6.80 5.20
N SER A 285 18.08 -6.82 6.11
CA SER A 285 17.96 -6.27 7.48
C SER A 285 18.58 -4.86 7.62
N ALA A 286 18.89 -4.20 6.50
CA ALA A 286 19.57 -2.90 6.46
C ALA A 286 18.82 -1.79 7.24
N PHE A 287 19.59 -0.96 7.96
CA PHE A 287 19.06 0.22 8.63
C PHE A 287 18.56 1.26 7.63
N LYS A 288 17.44 1.90 7.96
CA LYS A 288 16.99 3.10 7.27
C LYS A 288 17.77 4.35 7.69
N VAL A 289 17.61 5.44 6.93
CA VAL A 289 18.24 6.73 7.26
C VAL A 289 17.78 7.25 8.63
N GLU A 290 16.49 7.15 8.95
CA GLU A 290 15.93 7.49 10.27
C GLU A 290 16.59 6.75 11.46
N GLN A 291 17.25 5.62 11.22
CA GLN A 291 17.80 4.74 12.26
C GLN A 291 19.31 4.90 12.47
N ILE A 292 20.02 5.60 11.58
CA ILE A 292 21.48 5.75 11.65
C ILE A 292 21.88 6.44 12.97
N ALA A 293 21.15 7.49 13.36
CA ALA A 293 21.40 8.23 14.59
C ALA A 293 21.20 7.40 15.87
N GLN A 294 20.34 6.37 15.82
CA GLN A 294 20.05 5.47 16.95
C GLN A 294 21.08 4.34 17.08
N ASN A 295 21.80 4.02 16.00
CA ASN A 295 22.72 2.89 15.90
C ASN A 295 24.18 3.33 15.65
N VAL A 296 24.51 4.58 16.01
CA VAL A 296 25.88 5.11 15.92
C VAL A 296 26.88 4.20 16.64
N GLY A 297 28.02 3.95 16.00
CA GLY A 297 29.06 3.05 16.48
C GLY A 297 28.90 1.61 15.97
N ALA A 298 27.75 1.24 15.38
CA ALA A 298 27.62 -0.02 14.66
C ALA A 298 28.58 -0.06 13.46
N LYS A 299 29.29 -1.18 13.29
CA LYS A 299 30.31 -1.40 12.26
C LYS A 299 29.89 -2.55 11.35
N ASP A 300 30.31 -2.47 10.09
CA ASP A 300 30.00 -3.46 9.06
C ASP A 300 28.49 -3.74 8.90
N VAL A 301 27.67 -2.70 9.10
CA VAL A 301 26.22 -2.77 8.95
C VAL A 301 25.76 -2.19 7.63
N TRP A 302 24.68 -2.73 7.10
CA TRP A 302 23.99 -2.25 5.91
C TRP A 302 23.03 -1.11 6.24
N VAL A 303 22.98 -0.14 5.32
CA VAL A 303 22.09 1.02 5.33
C VAL A 303 21.42 1.11 3.95
N THR A 304 20.14 1.45 3.92
CA THR A 304 19.37 1.72 2.70
C THR A 304 18.87 3.16 2.67
N GLY A 305 18.91 3.80 1.50
CA GLY A 305 18.36 5.14 1.28
C GLY A 305 18.37 5.54 -0.20
N TYR A 306 17.82 6.71 -0.53
CA TYR A 306 17.86 7.30 -1.86
C TYR A 306 18.92 8.37 -1.90
N ILE A 307 19.72 8.41 -2.95
CA ILE A 307 20.67 9.50 -3.18
C ILE A 307 19.87 10.76 -3.51
N VAL A 308 19.79 11.70 -2.56
CA VAL A 308 19.00 12.95 -2.72
C VAL A 308 19.85 14.18 -2.99
N GLY A 309 21.16 14.11 -2.82
CA GLY A 309 22.04 15.24 -3.04
C GLY A 309 23.53 14.94 -2.89
N GLY A 310 24.34 15.97 -3.11
CA GLY A 310 25.79 15.96 -3.02
C GLY A 310 26.31 17.26 -2.39
N ASP A 311 27.59 17.55 -2.61
CA ASP A 311 28.28 18.77 -2.15
C ASP A 311 28.04 19.10 -0.67
N LEU A 312 28.15 18.07 0.18
CA LEU A 312 27.87 18.21 1.60
C LEU A 312 28.89 19.13 2.26
N THR A 313 28.38 20.03 3.07
CA THR A 313 29.15 20.92 3.95
C THR A 313 28.58 20.83 5.37
N ALA A 314 29.27 21.43 6.34
CA ALA A 314 28.83 21.44 7.74
C ALA A 314 27.42 22.04 7.96
N SER A 315 26.92 22.84 7.02
CA SER A 315 25.62 23.53 7.09
C SER A 315 24.69 23.28 5.90
N GLY A 316 25.17 22.75 4.78
CA GLY A 316 24.41 22.62 3.53
C GLY A 316 24.53 21.27 2.83
N ILE A 317 23.56 20.99 1.96
CA ILE A 317 23.52 19.90 0.97
C ILE A 317 23.06 20.55 -0.33
N ASN A 318 23.70 20.23 -1.46
CA ASN A 318 23.14 20.53 -2.77
C ASN A 318 22.21 19.39 -3.19
N PHE A 319 20.98 19.69 -3.61
CA PHE A 319 19.98 18.69 -4.00
C PHE A 319 19.78 18.59 -5.52
N ASP A 320 20.38 19.50 -6.30
CA ASP A 320 20.19 19.61 -7.74
C ASP A 320 21.55 19.73 -8.47
N ALA A 321 21.63 19.19 -9.67
CA ALA A 321 22.85 19.24 -10.49
C ALA A 321 23.14 20.69 -10.97
N PRO A 322 24.41 21.07 -11.24
CA PRO A 322 25.63 20.23 -11.21
C PRO A 322 26.21 20.05 -9.81
N PHE A 323 26.89 18.91 -9.59
CA PHE A 323 27.57 18.58 -8.34
C PHE A 323 29.09 18.72 -8.48
N GLY A 324 29.75 19.37 -7.53
CA GLY A 324 31.21 19.60 -7.56
C GLY A 324 32.05 18.54 -6.85
N SER A 325 31.48 17.84 -5.88
CA SER A 325 32.17 16.85 -5.05
C SER A 325 31.94 15.43 -5.54
N ALA A 326 33.04 14.70 -5.77
CA ALA A 326 33.00 13.25 -5.94
C ALA A 326 33.13 12.48 -4.60
N THR A 327 33.38 13.16 -3.47
CA THR A 327 33.81 12.48 -2.21
C THR A 327 32.67 12.12 -1.26
N ASN A 328 31.46 12.62 -1.51
CA ASN A 328 30.33 12.49 -0.60
C ASN A 328 28.99 12.56 -1.33
N ILE A 329 27.98 11.94 -0.73
CA ILE A 329 26.56 12.03 -1.13
C ILE A 329 25.67 12.12 0.10
N ALA A 330 24.46 12.63 -0.08
CA ALA A 330 23.39 12.66 0.90
C ALA A 330 22.36 11.59 0.54
N ILE A 331 21.97 10.79 1.53
CA ILE A 331 20.89 9.81 1.40
C ILE A 331 19.70 10.18 2.29
N ALA A 332 18.48 9.86 1.87
CA ALA A 332 17.26 9.99 2.68
C ALA A 332 16.33 8.79 2.48
N ASP A 333 15.31 8.63 3.34
CA ASP A 333 14.34 7.52 3.22
C ASP A 333 13.35 7.67 2.04
N SER A 334 13.40 8.78 1.30
CA SER A 334 12.60 9.02 0.09
C SER A 334 13.36 9.93 -0.90
N PRO A 335 13.24 9.71 -2.23
CA PRO A 335 13.97 10.49 -3.24
C PRO A 335 13.49 11.96 -3.36
N THR A 336 12.37 12.33 -2.76
CA THR A 336 11.83 13.70 -2.80
C THR A 336 12.21 14.54 -1.58
N VAL A 337 13.05 14.03 -0.68
CA VAL A 337 13.49 14.77 0.52
C VAL A 337 14.46 15.88 0.14
N ARG A 338 14.09 17.13 0.47
CA ARG A 338 14.91 18.34 0.29
C ARG A 338 15.29 19.03 1.60
N GLU A 339 15.15 18.31 2.72
CA GLU A 339 15.40 18.81 4.07
C GLU A 339 16.68 18.19 4.66
N ARG A 340 17.68 19.01 4.95
CA ARG A 340 19.00 18.56 5.46
C ARG A 340 18.89 17.67 6.71
N ILE A 341 17.96 17.97 7.63
CA ILE A 341 17.77 17.21 8.88
C ILE A 341 17.18 15.80 8.67
N LYS A 342 16.56 15.54 7.51
CA LYS A 342 16.03 14.23 7.11
C LYS A 342 17.01 13.42 6.25
N CYS A 343 18.23 13.92 6.08
CA CYS A 343 19.29 13.29 5.30
C CYS A 343 20.38 12.72 6.22
N ALA A 344 21.03 11.64 5.77
CA ALA A 344 22.30 11.17 6.29
C ALA A 344 23.41 11.39 5.28
N SER A 345 24.61 11.63 5.79
CA SER A 345 25.82 11.86 4.99
C SER A 345 26.57 10.56 4.75
N VAL A 346 27.15 10.39 3.56
CA VAL A 346 27.87 9.17 3.17
C VAL A 346 29.24 9.55 2.63
N ALA A 347 30.29 8.97 3.21
CA ALA A 347 31.66 9.13 2.74
C ALA A 347 31.94 8.14 1.59
N LEU A 348 32.32 8.65 0.42
CA LEU A 348 32.70 7.80 -0.73
C LEU A 348 34.23 7.58 -0.75
N PRO A 349 34.75 6.42 -0.31
CA PRO A 349 36.18 6.11 -0.40
C PRO A 349 36.63 6.00 -1.86
N ALA A 350 37.92 6.23 -2.12
CA ALA A 350 38.46 6.19 -3.48
C ALA A 350 38.35 4.81 -4.13
N GLY A 351 38.24 4.78 -5.47
CA GLY A 351 38.00 3.57 -6.25
C GLY A 351 36.51 3.25 -6.41
N THR A 352 36.19 1.97 -6.61
CA THR A 352 34.92 1.48 -7.18
C THR A 352 33.66 2.05 -6.53
N ILE A 353 33.63 2.25 -5.20
CA ILE A 353 32.47 2.80 -4.50
C ILE A 353 32.20 4.26 -4.91
N ARG A 354 33.25 5.07 -5.05
CA ARG A 354 33.14 6.44 -5.54
C ARG A 354 32.78 6.46 -7.01
N ASP A 355 33.45 5.67 -7.82
CA ASP A 355 33.24 5.64 -9.28
C ASP A 355 31.79 5.20 -9.61
N LEU A 356 31.20 4.32 -8.79
CA LEU A 356 29.82 3.85 -8.92
C LEU A 356 28.75 4.86 -8.49
N LEU A 357 29.00 5.66 -7.45
CA LEU A 357 27.96 6.45 -6.76
C LEU A 357 28.07 7.97 -6.89
N ASN A 358 29.23 8.51 -7.27
CA ASN A 358 29.47 9.94 -7.14
C ASN A 358 28.63 10.78 -8.12
N LEU A 359 27.96 11.82 -7.63
CA LEU A 359 27.06 12.63 -8.46
C LEU A 359 27.78 13.61 -9.41
N ASN A 360 29.08 13.84 -9.23
CA ASN A 360 29.88 14.69 -10.12
C ASN A 360 30.03 14.07 -11.52
N THR A 361 30.45 12.79 -11.60
CA THR A 361 30.57 12.07 -12.89
C THR A 361 29.34 11.23 -13.24
N THR A 362 28.49 10.90 -12.26
CA THR A 362 27.26 10.10 -12.47
C THR A 362 26.00 10.79 -11.93
N PRO A 363 25.61 11.98 -12.45
CA PRO A 363 24.45 12.73 -11.95
C PRO A 363 23.11 11.98 -12.11
N SER A 364 23.03 11.00 -13.02
CA SER A 364 21.88 10.09 -13.17
C SER A 364 21.64 9.17 -11.98
N ASN A 365 22.55 9.14 -11.00
CA ASN A 365 22.34 8.45 -9.74
C ASN A 365 21.45 9.21 -8.73
N LEU A 366 21.17 10.49 -8.98
CA LEU A 366 20.22 11.27 -8.18
C LEU A 366 18.82 10.63 -8.24
N GLY A 367 18.19 10.43 -7.08
CA GLY A 367 16.90 9.77 -6.92
C GLY A 367 16.94 8.24 -6.95
N ARG A 368 18.09 7.59 -7.17
CA ARG A 368 18.21 6.12 -7.10
C ARG A 368 18.34 5.64 -5.65
N ARG A 369 17.73 4.49 -5.34
CA ARG A 369 17.93 3.75 -4.08
C ARG A 369 19.31 3.11 -4.09
N VAL A 370 20.04 3.17 -2.97
CA VAL A 370 21.36 2.58 -2.76
C VAL A 370 21.39 1.83 -1.44
N TYR A 371 22.12 0.72 -1.42
CA TYR A 371 22.48 -0.03 -0.22
C TYR A 371 23.98 0.10 0.03
N LEU A 372 24.34 0.52 1.24
CA LEU A 372 25.70 0.84 1.65
C LEU A 372 26.05 -0.03 2.86
N LYS A 373 27.20 -0.70 2.85
CA LYS A 373 27.77 -1.33 4.05
C LYS A 373 28.83 -0.42 4.63
N GLY A 374 28.85 -0.21 5.95
CA GLY A 374 29.86 0.64 6.57
C GLY A 374 29.74 0.80 8.08
N THR A 375 30.37 1.85 8.60
CA THR A 375 30.29 2.24 10.02
C THR A 375 29.37 3.44 10.21
N LEU A 376 28.47 3.38 11.19
CA LEU A 376 27.54 4.47 11.50
C LEU A 376 28.20 5.49 12.43
N VAL A 377 28.18 6.77 12.03
CA VAL A 377 28.81 7.87 12.76
C VAL A 377 27.79 8.94 13.16
N ALA A 378 27.97 9.55 14.34
CA ALA A 378 27.11 10.63 14.83
C ALA A 378 27.22 11.91 13.99
N SER A 379 28.39 12.16 13.40
CA SER A 379 28.65 13.35 12.60
C SER A 379 29.65 13.05 11.50
N TYR A 380 29.19 13.19 10.25
CA TYR A 380 30.00 13.45 9.07
C TYR A 380 29.31 14.60 8.32
N PHE A 381 30.06 15.66 8.01
CA PHE A 381 29.49 16.96 7.58
C PHE A 381 28.36 17.51 8.49
N GLY A 382 28.35 17.21 9.79
CA GLY A 382 27.32 17.69 10.71
C GLY A 382 25.95 17.01 10.55
N LEU A 383 25.94 15.76 10.10
CA LEU A 383 24.79 14.85 10.06
C LEU A 383 25.22 13.46 10.52
N ALA A 384 24.28 12.69 11.09
CA ALA A 384 24.49 11.25 11.24
C ALA A 384 24.71 10.61 9.86
N GLY A 385 25.58 9.61 9.77
CA GLY A 385 26.05 9.15 8.46
C GLY A 385 26.77 7.82 8.45
N VAL A 386 27.25 7.43 7.27
CA VAL A 386 28.05 6.22 7.03
C VAL A 386 29.47 6.62 6.65
N ASN A 387 30.43 6.32 7.53
CA ASN A 387 31.85 6.59 7.32
C ASN A 387 32.74 5.69 8.20
N PRO A 388 33.64 4.86 7.63
CA PRO A 388 33.81 4.58 6.20
C PRO A 388 32.69 3.69 5.65
N VAL A 389 32.51 3.73 4.32
CA VAL A 389 31.75 2.74 3.55
C VAL A 389 32.70 1.64 3.08
N SER A 390 32.32 0.37 3.25
CA SER A 390 33.09 -0.82 2.83
C SER A 390 32.49 -1.55 1.63
N ALA A 391 31.19 -1.39 1.34
CA ALA A 391 30.56 -1.89 0.11
C ALA A 391 29.38 -1.00 -0.33
N ALA A 392 29.08 -1.01 -1.63
CA ALA A 392 27.96 -0.27 -2.20
C ALA A 392 27.31 -1.06 -3.36
N GLN A 393 25.99 -0.96 -3.48
CA GLN A 393 25.19 -1.57 -4.54
C GLN A 393 23.85 -0.82 -4.69
N PHE A 394 23.18 -0.95 -5.84
CA PHE A 394 21.81 -0.47 -6.03
C PHE A 394 20.77 -1.49 -5.49
#